data_AF-A0A2P1EG58-F1
#
_entry.id   AF-A0A2P1EG58-F1
#
_cell.length_a   1.000
_cell.length_b   1.000
_cell.length_c   1.000
_cell.angle_alpha   90.00
_cell.angle_beta   90.00
_cell.angle_gamma   90.00
#
_symmetry.space_group_name_H-M   'P 1'
#
loop_
_entity.id
_entity.type
_entity.pdbx_description
1 polymer ?
#
loop_
_entity_poly.entity_id
_entity_poly.type
_entity_poly.pdbx_seq_one_letter_code
_entity_poly.pdbx_strand_id
1 'polypeptide(L)'
;SYQIEGGWDEDGKGLSIWDTFSHKKGNIANDENGDIACDHYHLYNEDISLMKELNLECYRFSLSWPRIFPEGKGKVNEKGALFYDKLIEGLLDAGIEPFITLYHWDLP
;
A
#
# COMPACT_ATOMS: atom_id res chain seq x y z
N SER A 1 2.13 0.33 3.00
CA SER A 1 1.20 -0.64 2.43
C SER A 1 0.06 -1.00 3.37
N TYR A 2 0.09 -2.15 4.07
CA TYR A 2 -1.10 -2.79 4.65
C TYR A 2 -1.95 -1.90 5.57
N GLN A 3 -1.30 -0.99 6.31
CA GLN A 3 -1.98 -0.14 7.28
C GLN A 3 -2.88 0.95 6.68
N ILE A 4 -2.65 1.34 5.42
CA ILE A 4 -3.34 2.50 4.82
C ILE A 4 -3.93 2.20 3.43
N GLU A 5 -3.35 1.27 2.67
CA GLU A 5 -3.71 1.06 1.26
C GLU A 5 -5.16 0.58 1.08
N GLY A 6 -5.57 -0.48 1.76
CA GLY A 6 -6.78 -1.20 1.36
C GLY A 6 -6.60 -1.89 -0.01
N GLY A 7 -7.69 -2.07 -0.74
CA GLY A 7 -7.69 -2.76 -2.04
C GLY A 7 -7.03 -4.14 -1.94
N TRP A 8 -7.37 -4.89 -0.89
CA TRP A 8 -6.63 -6.07 -0.43
C TRP A 8 -6.67 -7.25 -1.40
N ASP A 9 -7.75 -7.36 -2.18
CA ASP A 9 -7.98 -8.37 -3.24
C ASP A 9 -8.24 -7.69 -4.61
N GLU A 10 -7.69 -6.48 -4.79
CA GLU A 10 -7.84 -5.72 -6.04
C GLU A 10 -6.63 -5.86 -6.95
N ASP A 11 -6.91 -5.78 -8.26
CA ASP A 11 -5.91 -5.78 -9.33
C ASP A 11 -4.86 -6.90 -9.24
N GLY A 12 -5.25 -8.05 -8.69
CA GLY A 12 -4.43 -9.25 -8.61
C GLY A 12 -3.37 -9.22 -7.51
N LYS A 13 -3.52 -8.38 -6.48
CA LYS A 13 -2.73 -8.48 -5.24
C LYS A 13 -2.92 -9.86 -4.60
N GLY A 14 -1.81 -10.48 -4.17
CA GLY A 14 -1.84 -11.70 -3.36
C GLY A 14 -2.17 -11.44 -1.88
N LEU A 15 -2.38 -12.52 -1.13
CA LEU A 15 -2.47 -12.45 0.32
C LEU A 15 -1.10 -12.23 0.94
N SER A 16 -1.05 -11.54 2.08
CA SER A 16 0.07 -11.53 3.00
C SER A 16 -0.24 -12.33 4.26
N ILE A 17 0.80 -12.51 5.08
CA ILE A 17 0.66 -13.02 6.45
C ILE A 17 -0.28 -12.16 7.30
N TRP A 18 -0.38 -10.84 7.04
CA TRP A 18 -1.29 -9.96 7.78
C TRP A 18 -2.74 -10.13 7.32
N ASP A 19 -2.99 -10.32 6.03
CA ASP A 19 -4.33 -10.67 5.53
C ASP A 19 -4.80 -11.96 6.23
N THR A 20 -3.97 -12.99 6.24
CA THR A 20 -4.30 -14.27 6.91
C THR A 20 -4.48 -14.10 8.43
N PHE A 21 -3.60 -13.32 9.07
CA PHE A 21 -3.62 -13.13 10.51
C PHE A 21 -4.84 -12.32 10.97
N SER A 22 -5.19 -11.22 10.32
CA SER A 22 -6.29 -10.36 10.74
C SER A 22 -7.67 -10.98 10.46
N HIS A 23 -7.81 -11.79 9.42
CA HIS A 23 -9.06 -12.49 9.12
C HIS A 23 -9.42 -13.61 10.10
N LYS A 24 -8.51 -13.99 11.00
CA LYS A 24 -8.77 -14.98 12.04
C LYS A 24 -9.41 -14.31 13.25
N LYS A 25 -10.63 -14.73 13.58
CA LYS A 25 -11.41 -14.24 14.73
C LYS A 25 -10.59 -14.22 16.03
N GLY A 26 -10.60 -13.09 16.72
CA GLY A 26 -9.94 -12.85 18.00
C GLY A 26 -8.45 -12.52 17.91
N ASN A 27 -7.85 -12.46 16.72
CA ASN A 27 -6.46 -12.02 16.56
C ASN A 27 -6.32 -10.49 16.63
N ILE A 28 -7.35 -9.76 16.19
CA ILE A 28 -7.40 -8.29 16.18
C ILE A 28 -8.58 -7.83 17.05
N ALA A 29 -8.44 -6.67 17.68
CA ALA A 29 -9.53 -6.05 18.41
C ALA A 29 -10.73 -5.84 17.47
N ASN A 30 -11.94 -6.17 17.95
CA ASN A 30 -13.19 -6.07 17.18
C ASN A 30 -13.21 -6.84 15.84
N ASP A 31 -12.31 -7.81 15.65
CA ASP A 31 -12.17 -8.56 14.39
C ASP A 31 -11.92 -7.65 13.16
N GLU A 32 -11.23 -6.51 13.35
CA GLU A 32 -10.86 -5.58 12.28
C GLU A 32 -9.74 -6.12 11.37
N ASN A 33 -9.68 -5.63 10.13
CA ASN A 33 -8.69 -6.02 9.12
C ASN A 33 -8.26 -4.83 8.25
N GLY A 34 -7.32 -5.08 7.32
CA GLY A 34 -6.75 -4.08 6.42
C GLY A 34 -7.44 -3.97 5.07
N ASP A 35 -8.66 -4.52 4.92
CA ASP A 35 -9.30 -4.69 3.62
C ASP A 35 -9.57 -3.37 2.90
N ILE A 36 -10.05 -2.40 3.67
CA ILE A 36 -10.32 -1.02 3.24
C ILE A 36 -9.27 -0.07 3.83
N ALA A 37 -8.94 -0.21 5.11
CA ALA A 37 -8.01 0.67 5.83
C ALA A 37 -8.35 2.18 5.65
N CYS A 38 -7.42 2.98 5.14
CA CYS A 38 -7.64 4.39 4.81
C CYS A 38 -8.05 4.61 3.35
N ASP A 39 -8.17 3.54 2.57
CA ASP A 39 -8.48 3.55 1.14
C ASP A 39 -7.45 4.32 0.30
N HIS A 40 -6.19 4.38 0.77
CA HIS A 40 -5.10 5.08 0.06
C HIS A 40 -4.86 4.51 -1.34
N TYR A 41 -5.20 3.24 -1.59
CA TYR A 41 -5.11 2.64 -2.93
C TYR A 41 -5.93 3.43 -3.97
N HIS A 42 -7.07 3.98 -3.57
CA HIS A 42 -7.93 4.80 -4.43
C HIS A 42 -7.72 6.31 -4.22
N LEU A 43 -7.38 6.73 -3.01
CA LEU A 43 -7.35 8.13 -2.58
C LEU A 43 -5.94 8.74 -2.51
N TYR A 44 -4.94 8.10 -3.11
CA TYR A 44 -3.55 8.59 -3.00
C TYR A 44 -3.34 10.00 -3.58
N ASN A 45 -4.15 10.43 -4.55
CA ASN A 45 -4.05 11.79 -5.12
C ASN A 45 -4.51 12.86 -4.12
N GLU A 46 -5.58 12.57 -3.37
CA GLU A 46 -6.09 13.38 -2.29
C GLU A 46 -5.06 13.45 -1.15
N ASP A 47 -4.47 12.31 -0.80
CA ASP A 47 -3.43 12.25 0.22
C ASP A 47 -2.18 13.05 -0.17
N ILE A 48 -1.72 12.96 -1.43
CA ILE A 48 -0.63 13.81 -1.94
C ILE A 48 -0.99 15.30 -1.84
N SER A 49 -2.23 15.66 -2.17
CA SER A 49 -2.70 17.06 -2.08
C SER A 49 -2.63 17.58 -0.66
N LEU A 50 -3.07 16.77 0.32
CA LEU A 50 -2.96 17.10 1.75
C LEU A 50 -1.50 17.21 2.20
N MET A 51 -0.61 16.30 1.77
CA MET A 51 0.82 16.38 2.09
C MET A 51 1.45 17.66 1.56
N LYS A 52 1.04 18.11 0.37
CA LYS A 52 1.49 19.38 -0.22
C LYS A 52 0.97 20.59 0.56
N GLU A 53 -0.29 20.59 0.98
CA GLU A 53 -0.87 21.64 1.84
C GLU A 53 -0.15 21.74 3.20
N LEU A 54 0.30 20.59 3.73
CA LEU A 54 1.09 20.52 4.96
C LEU A 54 2.57 20.90 4.76
N ASN A 55 2.99 21.18 3.51
CA ASN A 55 4.37 21.53 3.15
C ASN A 55 5.40 20.47 3.61
N LEU A 56 5.08 19.19 3.39
CA LEU A 56 6.02 18.09 3.65
C LEU A 56 7.11 18.05 2.58
N GLU A 57 8.36 17.81 3.00
CA GLU A 57 9.49 17.67 2.08
C GLU A 57 9.63 16.24 1.55
N CYS A 58 9.21 15.24 2.32
CA CYS A 58 9.30 13.84 1.96
C CYS A 58 8.09 13.05 2.46
N TYR A 59 7.80 11.93 1.77
CA TYR A 59 6.79 10.97 2.19
C TYR A 59 7.38 9.57 2.24
N ARG A 60 7.44 9.02 3.45
CA ARG A 60 7.86 7.64 3.66
C ARG A 60 6.68 6.69 3.54
N PHE A 61 6.75 5.77 2.59
CA PHE A 61 5.78 4.69 2.41
C PHE A 61 6.47 3.35 2.20
N SER A 62 5.70 2.27 2.26
CA SER A 62 6.19 0.92 1.94
C SER A 62 5.47 0.35 0.73
N LEU A 63 6.23 -0.38 -0.10
CA LEU A 63 5.68 -1.18 -1.18
C LEU A 63 5.05 -2.45 -0.60
N SER A 64 3.91 -2.87 -1.14
CA SER A 64 3.32 -4.15 -0.80
C SER A 64 3.92 -5.25 -1.64
N TRP A 65 4.69 -6.13 -1.01
CA TRP A 65 5.28 -7.29 -1.68
C TRP A 65 4.22 -8.11 -2.44
N PRO A 66 3.11 -8.57 -1.83
CA PRO A 66 2.12 -9.37 -2.55
C PRO A 66 1.37 -8.58 -3.63
N ARG A 67 1.43 -7.25 -3.62
CA ARG A 67 0.87 -6.45 -4.72
C ARG A 67 1.77 -6.47 -5.95
N ILE A 68 3.09 -6.50 -5.77
CA ILE A 68 4.07 -6.55 -6.87
C ILE A 68 4.33 -8.00 -7.33
N PHE A 69 4.48 -8.94 -6.39
CA PHE A 69 4.64 -10.36 -6.65
C PHE A 69 3.58 -11.15 -5.85
N PRO A 70 2.41 -11.44 -6.44
CA PRO A 70 1.31 -12.10 -5.73
C PRO A 70 1.65 -13.48 -5.16
N GLU A 71 2.51 -14.23 -5.87
CA GLU A 71 3.02 -15.54 -5.44
C GLU A 71 4.33 -15.43 -4.62
N GLY A 72 4.64 -14.22 -4.14
CA GLY A 72 5.88 -13.84 -3.46
C GLY A 72 7.16 -13.83 -4.30
N LYS A 73 7.12 -14.40 -5.50
CA LYS A 73 8.23 -14.43 -6.46
C LYS A 73 7.73 -14.61 -7.88
N GLY A 74 8.62 -14.41 -8.84
CA GLY A 74 8.38 -14.76 -10.23
C GLY A 74 7.69 -13.64 -11.00
N LYS A 75 6.46 -13.89 -11.47
CA LYS A 75 5.75 -12.96 -12.37
C LYS A 75 5.37 -11.69 -11.61
N VAL A 76 5.73 -10.54 -12.17
CA VAL A 76 5.29 -9.22 -11.68
C VAL A 76 3.80 -9.03 -11.99
N ASN A 77 3.07 -8.49 -11.04
CA ASN A 77 1.75 -7.92 -11.27
C ASN A 77 1.90 -6.48 -11.75
N GLU A 78 1.80 -6.28 -13.07
CA GLU A 78 1.97 -4.97 -13.72
C GLU A 78 0.99 -3.91 -13.20
N LYS A 79 -0.24 -4.29 -12.87
CA LYS A 79 -1.21 -3.34 -12.31
C LYS A 79 -0.81 -2.86 -10.92
N GLY A 80 -0.32 -3.79 -10.09
CA GLY A 80 0.21 -3.49 -8.77
C GLY A 80 1.45 -2.60 -8.82
N ALA A 81 2.35 -2.85 -9.78
CA ALA A 81 3.50 -1.99 -10.03
C ALA A 81 3.09 -0.59 -10.51
N LEU A 82 2.10 -0.50 -11.40
CA LEU A 82 1.58 0.76 -11.93
C LEU A 82 0.97 1.67 -10.84
N PHE A 83 0.37 1.11 -9.79
CA PHE A 83 -0.08 1.90 -8.64
C PHE A 83 1.07 2.68 -8.00
N TYR A 84 2.20 2.00 -7.70
CA TYR A 84 3.35 2.64 -7.09
C TYR A 84 4.06 3.62 -8.05
N ASP A 85 4.08 3.30 -9.34
CA ASP A 85 4.60 4.19 -10.38
C ASP A 85 3.85 5.54 -10.35
N LYS A 86 2.52 5.50 -10.40
CA LYS A 86 1.67 6.70 -10.32
C LYS A 86 1.78 7.46 -8.99
N LEU A 87 1.91 6.74 -7.87
CA LEU A 87 2.12 7.35 -6.56
C LEU A 87 3.46 8.11 -6.53
N ILE A 88 4.53 7.49 -7.02
CA ILE A 88 5.86 8.10 -7.09
C ILE A 88 5.86 9.32 -8.02
N GLU A 89 5.27 9.21 -9.21
CA GLU A 89 5.11 10.34 -10.14
C GLU A 89 4.35 11.50 -9.48
N GLY A 90 3.21 11.21 -8.85
CA GLY A 90 2.40 12.24 -8.18
C GLY A 90 3.12 12.93 -7.02
N LEU A 91 3.93 12.20 -6.25
CA LEU A 91 4.76 12.79 -5.18
C LEU A 91 5.84 13.72 -5.76
N LEU A 92 6.54 13.28 -6.81
CA LEU A 92 7.57 14.08 -7.47
C LEU A 92 6.99 15.35 -8.10
N ASP A 93 5.83 15.25 -8.74
CA ASP A 93 5.10 16.40 -9.31
C ASP A 93 4.63 17.39 -8.21
N ALA A 94 4.36 16.89 -7.01
CA ALA A 94 4.05 17.70 -5.84
C ALA A 94 5.31 18.31 -5.17
N GLY A 95 6.51 17.93 -5.59
CA GLY A 95 7.78 18.35 -4.99
C GLY A 95 8.11 17.62 -3.68
N ILE A 96 7.53 16.44 -3.45
CA ILE A 96 7.70 15.64 -2.23
C ILE A 96 8.62 14.46 -2.54
N GLU A 97 9.69 14.29 -1.77
CA GLU A 97 10.66 13.20 -1.96
C GLU A 97 10.07 11.84 -1.54
N PRO A 98 10.00 10.84 -2.45
CA PRO A 98 9.57 9.48 -2.11
C PRO A 98 10.63 8.75 -1.27
N PHE A 99 10.29 8.36 -0.03
CA PHE A 99 11.19 7.59 0.84
C PHE A 99 10.69 6.14 1.00
N ILE A 100 11.22 5.24 0.18
CA ILE A 100 10.63 3.90 0.00
C ILE A 100 11.15 2.88 1.02
N THR A 101 10.23 2.18 1.67
CA THR A 101 10.49 0.98 2.48
C THR A 101 10.11 -0.28 1.69
N LEU A 102 11.06 -1.17 1.41
CA LEU A 102 10.79 -2.37 0.60
C LEU A 102 9.94 -3.43 1.31
N TYR A 103 10.06 -3.52 2.63
CA TYR A 103 9.35 -4.52 3.42
C TYR A 103 8.83 -3.90 4.71
N HIS A 104 7.53 -3.99 4.94
CA HIS A 104 6.88 -3.51 6.16
C HIS A 104 5.86 -4.54 6.65
N TRP A 105 6.39 -5.74 6.96
CA TRP A 105 5.70 -6.86 7.61
C TRP A 105 4.65 -7.60 6.78
N ASP A 106 4.46 -7.25 5.51
CA ASP A 106 3.50 -7.83 4.59
C ASP A 106 4.11 -8.91 3.69
N LEU A 107 4.69 -9.94 4.32
CA LEU A 107 5.23 -11.10 3.60
C LEU A 107 4.08 -11.84 2.88
N PRO A 108 4.21 -12.19 1.58
CA PRO A 108 3.27 -13.05 0.85
C PRO A 108 3.14 -14.45 1.48
#